data_AF-A0A6H9WNL8-F1
#
_entry.id   AF-A0A6H9WNL8-F1
#
_cell.length_a   1.000
_cell.length_b   1.000
_cell.length_c   1.000
_cell.angle_alpha   90.00
_cell.angle_beta   90.00
_cell.angle_gamma   90.00
#
_symmetry.space_group_name_H-M   'P 1'
#
loop_
_entity.id
_entity.type
_entity.pdbx_description
1 polymer ?
#
loop_
_entity_poly.entity_id
_entity_poly.type
_entity_poly.pdbx_seq_one_letter_code
_entity_poly.pdbx_strand_id
1 'polypeptide(L)'
;MQRIARVTRLQLNVPSSSVLTPALIFGLVFVVSVIISLTIQRATGGSPSDPEFVSGLRNNSGAAWSLPGFLIYLGVASVSTTFPFVLALGSTRRSFTLGTLAFHLLMAVYVALLGGALLLLEIATNHWFIGVYVFDTLLFGSGSLWQLLVTLFLGTLASLSIGGAFGAIWVRFGNKGPTIVAIALALIVALVLLLSVPAWPWLGEHFSVWWLAAFTGVIIVITCLSQYLALRRASVR
;
A
#
# COMPACT_ATOMS: atom_id res chain seq x y z
N MET A 1 20.64 8.37 16.58
CA MET A 1 20.31 8.61 15.15
C MET A 1 21.14 7.74 14.20
N GLN A 2 22.48 7.69 14.29
CA GLN A 2 23.32 6.91 13.35
C GLN A 2 23.00 5.40 13.25
N ARG A 3 22.54 4.76 14.34
CA ARG A 3 22.13 3.33 14.30
C ARG A 3 20.83 3.11 13.54
N ILE A 4 19.86 4.04 13.67
CA ILE A 4 18.57 3.99 12.97
C ILE A 4 18.80 4.15 11.47
N ALA A 5 19.57 5.17 11.06
CA ALA A 5 19.87 5.40 9.65
C ALA A 5 20.60 4.21 8.99
N ARG A 6 21.49 3.52 9.72
CA ARG A 6 22.15 2.31 9.22
C ARG A 6 21.17 1.16 8.98
N VAL A 7 20.19 0.95 9.85
CA VAL A 7 19.14 -0.06 9.64
C VAL A 7 18.28 0.29 8.43
N THR A 8 17.86 1.54 8.30
CA THR A 8 17.06 2.00 7.15
C THR A 8 17.83 1.80 5.84
N ARG A 9 19.12 2.15 5.80
CA ARG A 9 19.98 1.92 4.63
C ARG A 9 20.13 0.44 4.29
N LEU A 10 20.25 -0.41 5.30
CA LEU A 10 20.33 -1.86 5.08
C LEU A 10 19.08 -2.39 4.36
N GLN A 11 17.89 -1.92 4.71
CA GLN A 11 16.64 -2.34 4.05
C GLN A 11 16.54 -1.83 2.61
N LEU A 12 17.27 -0.77 2.26
CA LEU A 12 17.40 -0.26 0.89
C LEU A 12 18.57 -0.89 0.12
N ASN A 13 19.35 -1.79 0.73
CA ASN A 13 20.57 -2.34 0.13
C ASN A 13 20.29 -3.24 -1.08
N VAL A 14 19.04 -3.72 -1.22
CA VAL A 14 18.57 -4.45 -2.40
C VAL A 14 17.55 -3.56 -3.14
N PRO A 15 18.02 -2.58 -3.94
CA PRO A 15 17.14 -1.62 -4.61
C PRO A 15 16.28 -2.28 -5.68
N SER A 16 16.73 -3.41 -6.26
CA SER A 16 15.94 -4.20 -7.20
C SER A 16 14.64 -4.71 -6.57
N SER A 17 14.69 -5.17 -5.32
CA SER A 17 13.51 -5.65 -4.60
C SER A 17 12.65 -4.50 -4.09
N SER A 18 13.24 -3.45 -3.52
CA SER A 18 12.51 -2.38 -2.85
C SER A 18 12.05 -1.24 -3.78
N VAL A 19 12.95 -0.69 -4.59
CA VAL A 19 12.70 0.53 -5.38
C VAL A 19 12.20 0.21 -6.79
N LEU A 20 12.81 -0.76 -7.45
CA LEU A 20 12.47 -1.10 -8.83
C LEU A 20 11.11 -1.82 -8.93
N THR A 21 10.79 -2.72 -8.00
CA THR A 21 9.55 -3.52 -8.06
C THR A 21 8.28 -2.68 -8.10
N PRO A 22 8.06 -1.65 -7.25
CA PRO A 22 6.87 -0.79 -7.37
C PRO A 22 6.75 -0.12 -8.74
N ALA A 23 7.86 0.34 -9.32
CA ALA A 23 7.87 0.95 -10.65
C ALA A 23 7.54 -0.07 -11.75
N LEU A 24 8.06 -1.29 -11.65
CA LEU A 24 7.71 -2.39 -12.57
C LEU A 24 6.25 -2.80 -12.44
N ILE A 25 5.69 -2.85 -11.23
CA ILE A 25 4.27 -3.12 -11.00
C ILE A 25 3.42 -2.06 -11.68
N PHE A 26 3.71 -0.78 -11.48
CA PHE A 26 3.01 0.31 -12.16
C PHE A 26 3.18 0.25 -13.68
N GLY A 27 4.38 -0.06 -14.19
CA GLY A 27 4.61 -0.26 -15.62
C GLY A 27 3.78 -1.40 -16.19
N LEU A 28 3.66 -2.52 -15.47
CA LEU A 28 2.80 -3.64 -15.87
C LEU A 28 1.33 -3.25 -15.86
N VAL A 29 0.86 -2.55 -14.81
CA VAL A 29 -0.51 -2.05 -14.77
C VAL A 29 -0.80 -1.10 -15.92
N PHE A 30 0.15 -0.22 -16.27
CA PHE A 30 0.03 0.66 -17.41
C PHE A 30 -0.19 -0.17 -18.70
N VAL A 31 0.67 -1.16 -18.97
CA VAL A 31 0.53 -2.04 -20.14
C VAL A 31 -0.82 -2.76 -20.16
N VAL A 32 -1.23 -3.34 -19.04
CA VAL A 32 -2.52 -4.04 -18.92
C VAL A 32 -3.69 -3.08 -19.13
N SER A 33 -3.62 -1.88 -18.56
CA SER A 33 -4.67 -0.85 -18.71
C SER A 33 -4.78 -0.38 -20.15
N VAL A 34 -3.66 -0.22 -20.86
CA VAL A 34 -3.63 0.10 -22.29
C VAL A 34 -4.29 -1.02 -23.11
N ILE A 35 -3.92 -2.28 -22.87
CA ILE A 35 -4.50 -3.43 -23.57
C ILE A 35 -6.03 -3.46 -23.35
N ILE A 36 -6.48 -3.38 -22.10
CA ILE A 36 -7.91 -3.40 -21.76
C ILE A 36 -8.64 -2.23 -22.44
N SER A 37 -8.10 -1.01 -22.33
CA SER A 37 -8.73 0.18 -22.90
C SER A 37 -8.87 0.08 -24.41
N LEU A 38 -7.83 -0.40 -25.11
CA LEU A 38 -7.86 -0.60 -26.56
C LEU A 38 -8.83 -1.72 -26.95
N THR A 39 -8.89 -2.82 -26.20
CA THR A 39 -9.87 -3.89 -26.44
C THR A 39 -11.29 -3.39 -26.31
N ILE A 40 -11.59 -2.61 -25.26
CA ILE A 40 -12.94 -2.04 -25.05
C ILE A 40 -13.28 -1.08 -26.21
N GLN A 41 -12.38 -0.15 -26.57
CA GLN A 41 -12.59 0.77 -27.70
C GLN A 41 -12.91 0.02 -29.00
N ARG A 42 -12.17 -1.06 -29.28
CA ARG A 42 -12.39 -1.89 -30.48
C ARG A 42 -13.68 -2.70 -30.44
N ALA A 43 -14.11 -3.14 -29.26
CA ALA A 43 -15.31 -3.95 -29.08
C ALA A 43 -16.60 -3.12 -29.10
N THR A 44 -16.60 -1.93 -28.51
CA THR A 44 -17.80 -1.09 -28.39
C THR A 44 -17.89 -0.02 -29.48
N GLY A 45 -16.80 0.26 -30.19
CA GLY A 45 -16.70 1.42 -31.07
C GLY A 45 -16.64 2.76 -30.33
N GLY A 46 -16.48 2.72 -29.00
CA GLY A 46 -16.42 3.90 -28.14
C GLY A 46 -15.21 4.78 -28.46
N SER A 47 -15.43 6.10 -28.44
CA SER A 47 -14.39 7.09 -28.69
C SER A 47 -13.89 7.69 -27.37
N PRO A 48 -12.57 7.95 -27.22
CA PRO A 48 -12.03 8.74 -26.11
C PRO A 48 -12.58 10.16 -26.00
N SER A 49 -13.31 10.65 -27.01
CA SER A 49 -14.00 11.94 -27.00
C SER A 49 -15.40 11.90 -26.39
N ASP A 50 -15.94 10.70 -26.13
CA ASP A 50 -17.28 10.53 -25.56
C ASP A 50 -17.22 10.57 -24.01
N PRO A 51 -17.92 11.51 -23.35
CA PRO A 51 -17.94 11.61 -21.89
C PRO A 51 -18.39 10.33 -21.18
N GLU A 52 -19.35 9.58 -21.74
CA GLU A 52 -19.84 8.35 -21.11
C GLU A 52 -18.76 7.28 -21.14
N PHE A 53 -18.07 7.14 -22.27
CA PHE A 53 -16.96 6.23 -22.44
C PHE A 53 -15.78 6.54 -21.50
N VAL A 54 -15.43 7.82 -21.36
CA VAL A 54 -14.37 8.28 -20.44
C VAL A 54 -14.72 7.96 -18.99
N SER A 55 -15.99 8.12 -18.59
CA SER A 55 -16.43 7.81 -17.23
C SER A 55 -16.20 6.33 -16.88
N GLY A 56 -16.43 5.43 -17.84
CA GLY A 56 -16.16 4.00 -17.70
C GLY A 56 -14.67 3.69 -17.55
N LEU A 57 -13.81 4.31 -18.36
CA LEU A 57 -12.35 4.13 -18.27
C LEU A 57 -11.78 4.66 -16.94
N ARG A 58 -12.32 5.76 -16.41
CA ARG A 58 -11.92 6.31 -15.11
C ARG A 58 -12.28 5.41 -13.92
N ASN A 59 -13.12 4.40 -14.10
CA ASN A 59 -13.38 3.38 -13.09
C ASN A 59 -12.25 2.34 -12.98
N ASN A 60 -11.15 2.49 -13.73
CA ASN A 60 -9.95 1.69 -13.59
C ASN A 60 -9.36 1.85 -12.17
N SER A 61 -9.31 0.75 -11.41
CA SER A 61 -8.70 0.71 -10.08
C SER A 61 -7.42 -0.13 -10.03
N GLY A 62 -6.90 -0.56 -11.19
CA GLY A 62 -5.77 -1.47 -11.30
C GLY A 62 -4.49 -0.94 -10.62
N ALA A 63 -4.20 0.35 -10.76
CA ALA A 63 -3.02 0.96 -10.16
C ALA A 63 -3.07 0.92 -8.62
N ALA A 64 -4.24 1.14 -8.01
CA ALA A 64 -4.38 1.07 -6.55
C ALA A 64 -4.28 -0.36 -6.00
N TRP A 65 -4.87 -1.34 -6.69
CA TRP A 65 -4.95 -2.72 -6.19
C TRP A 65 -3.73 -3.60 -6.52
N SER A 66 -2.86 -3.15 -7.43
CA SER A 66 -1.67 -3.91 -7.83
C SER A 66 -0.54 -3.94 -6.80
N LEU A 67 -0.43 -2.92 -5.96
CA LEU A 67 0.68 -2.76 -5.01
C LEU A 67 0.52 -3.48 -3.65
N PRO A 68 -0.67 -3.50 -3.01
CA PRO A 68 -0.80 -3.97 -1.62
C PRO A 68 -0.21 -5.35 -1.36
N GLY A 69 -0.41 -6.32 -2.26
CA GLY A 69 0.13 -7.67 -2.09
C GLY A 69 1.66 -7.70 -1.98
N PHE A 70 2.35 -7.03 -2.89
CA PHE A 70 3.81 -6.89 -2.85
C PHE A 70 4.28 -6.10 -1.63
N LEU A 71 3.62 -4.99 -1.30
CA LEU A 71 4.01 -4.13 -0.19
C LEU A 71 3.81 -4.81 1.18
N ILE A 72 2.75 -5.59 1.36
CA ILE A 72 2.54 -6.40 2.56
C ILE A 72 3.67 -7.44 2.68
N TYR A 73 3.99 -8.15 1.59
CA TYR A 73 5.12 -9.07 1.55
C TYR A 73 6.43 -8.37 1.93
N LEU A 74 6.72 -7.21 1.33
CA LEU A 74 7.92 -6.42 1.62
C LEU A 74 7.95 -5.98 3.09
N GLY A 75 6.80 -5.60 3.65
CA GLY A 75 6.64 -5.31 5.07
C GLY A 75 7.02 -6.50 5.95
N VAL A 76 6.50 -7.69 5.65
CA VAL A 76 6.85 -8.94 6.36
C VAL A 76 8.35 -9.21 6.26
N ALA A 77 8.90 -9.23 5.04
CA ALA A 77 10.31 -9.50 4.78
C ALA A 77 11.22 -8.48 5.48
N SER A 78 10.86 -7.20 5.47
CA SER A 78 11.62 -6.14 6.13
C SER A 78 11.79 -6.36 7.63
N VAL A 79 10.95 -7.19 8.26
CA VAL A 79 11.07 -7.57 9.67
C VAL A 79 11.61 -8.98 9.83
N SER A 80 10.97 -9.98 9.23
CA SER A 80 11.23 -11.39 9.51
C SER A 80 12.62 -11.85 9.08
N THR A 81 13.16 -11.31 7.99
CA THR A 81 14.48 -11.70 7.48
C THR A 81 15.61 -10.83 8.03
N THR A 82 15.36 -9.54 8.26
CA THR A 82 16.41 -8.60 8.64
C THR A 82 16.60 -8.47 10.16
N PHE A 83 15.59 -8.80 10.98
CA PHE A 83 15.67 -8.64 12.43
C PHE A 83 16.78 -9.48 13.09
N PRO A 84 16.89 -10.81 12.84
CA PRO A 84 17.96 -11.61 13.44
C PRO A 84 19.36 -11.14 13.01
N PHE A 85 19.51 -10.81 11.73
CA PHE A 85 20.75 -10.31 11.15
C PHE A 85 21.22 -8.99 11.80
N VAL A 86 20.33 -8.01 11.94
CA VAL A 86 20.66 -6.72 12.54
C VAL A 86 21.02 -6.84 14.02
N LEU A 87 20.40 -7.77 14.75
CA LEU A 87 20.76 -8.04 16.14
C LEU A 87 22.12 -8.75 16.26
N ALA A 88 22.43 -9.67 15.36
CA ALA A 88 23.76 -10.31 15.30
C ALA A 88 24.88 -9.28 15.03
N LEU A 89 24.59 -8.22 14.27
CA LEU A 89 25.51 -7.08 14.05
C LEU A 89 25.60 -6.10 15.25
N GLY A 90 25.05 -6.44 16.43
CA GLY A 90 25.17 -5.66 17.66
C GLY A 90 24.25 -4.43 17.74
N SER A 91 23.21 -4.36 16.89
CA SER A 91 22.18 -3.31 17.01
C SER A 91 21.19 -3.62 18.13
N THR A 92 20.34 -2.64 18.47
CA THR A 92 19.31 -2.81 19.49
C THR A 92 17.94 -2.99 18.86
N ARG A 93 17.04 -3.73 19.54
CA ARG A 93 15.64 -3.92 19.12
C ARG A 93 14.94 -2.59 18.81
N ARG A 94 15.15 -1.57 19.66
CA ARG A 94 14.61 -0.22 19.46
C ARG A 94 15.14 0.45 18.19
N SER A 95 16.46 0.37 17.95
CA SER A 95 17.07 0.96 16.76
C SER A 95 16.60 0.27 15.49
N PHE A 96 16.41 -1.06 15.56
CA PHE A 96 15.83 -1.83 14.47
C PHE A 96 14.41 -1.37 14.17
N THR A 97 13.51 -1.39 15.16
CA THR A 97 12.09 -1.06 14.90
C THR A 97 11.93 0.33 14.33
N LEU A 98 12.62 1.33 14.90
CA LEU A 98 12.57 2.70 14.38
C LEU A 98 13.18 2.82 12.98
N GLY A 99 14.23 2.06 12.69
CA GLY A 99 14.84 2.00 11.36
C GLY A 99 13.91 1.42 10.30
N THR A 100 13.19 0.35 10.65
CA THR A 100 12.17 -0.27 9.78
C THR A 100 10.98 0.64 9.55
N LEU A 101 10.47 1.31 10.59
CA LEU A 101 9.37 2.27 10.43
C LEU A 101 9.79 3.46 9.55
N ALA A 102 11.04 3.93 9.68
CA ALA A 102 11.58 4.96 8.79
C ALA A 102 11.68 4.46 7.34
N PHE A 103 12.06 3.19 7.11
CA PHE A 103 12.03 2.59 5.79
C PHE A 103 10.61 2.52 5.22
N HIS A 104 9.61 2.10 6.02
CA HIS A 104 8.21 2.08 5.58
C HIS A 104 7.73 3.48 5.15
N LEU A 105 8.08 4.50 5.93
CA LEU A 105 7.76 5.89 5.61
C LEU A 105 8.43 6.36 4.31
N LEU A 106 9.72 6.07 4.12
CA LEU A 106 10.44 6.42 2.89
C LEU A 106 9.84 5.73 1.67
N MET A 107 9.47 4.45 1.79
CA MET A 107 8.81 3.71 0.71
C MET A 107 7.42 4.28 0.39
N ALA A 108 6.65 4.69 1.40
CA ALA A 108 5.36 5.35 1.21
C ALA A 108 5.49 6.69 0.47
N VAL A 109 6.48 7.51 0.84
CA VAL A 109 6.80 8.76 0.13
C VAL A 109 7.22 8.46 -1.31
N TYR A 110 8.12 7.50 -1.51
CA TYR A 110 8.60 7.12 -2.84
C TYR A 110 7.46 6.69 -3.76
N VAL A 111 6.61 5.75 -3.33
CA VAL A 111 5.49 5.25 -4.14
C VAL A 111 4.48 6.36 -4.45
N ALA A 112 4.18 7.22 -3.47
CA ALA A 112 3.29 8.36 -3.69
C ALA A 112 3.87 9.32 -4.74
N LEU A 113 5.14 9.70 -4.61
CA LEU A 113 5.80 10.60 -5.57
C LEU A 113 5.93 9.98 -6.96
N LEU A 114 6.21 8.68 -7.04
CA LEU A 114 6.24 7.95 -8.30
C LEU A 114 4.88 7.98 -9.00
N GLY A 115 3.80 7.65 -8.29
CA GLY A 115 2.45 7.73 -8.82
C GLY A 115 2.04 9.15 -9.19
N GLY A 116 2.43 10.15 -8.39
CA GLY A 116 2.20 11.56 -8.68
C GLY A 116 2.91 12.03 -9.94
N ALA A 117 4.16 11.61 -10.15
CA ALA A 117 4.89 11.89 -11.38
C ALA A 117 4.21 11.25 -12.60
N LEU A 118 3.76 10.00 -12.48
CA LEU A 118 3.03 9.30 -13.55
C LEU A 118 1.67 9.95 -13.86
N LEU A 119 0.94 10.43 -12.85
CA LEU A 119 -0.28 11.20 -13.06
C LEU A 119 -0.02 12.51 -13.82
N LEU A 120 1.03 13.25 -13.42
CA LEU A 120 1.38 14.50 -14.09
C LEU A 120 1.76 14.25 -15.56
N LEU A 121 2.47 13.16 -15.84
CA LEU A 121 2.75 12.72 -17.21
C LEU A 121 1.48 12.32 -17.97
N GLU A 122 0.57 11.59 -17.32
CA GLU A 122 -0.72 11.21 -17.90
C GLU A 122 -1.51 12.44 -18.33
N ILE A 123 -1.65 13.44 -17.47
CA ILE A 123 -2.38 14.68 -17.78
C ILE A 123 -1.62 15.48 -18.86
N ALA A 124 -0.30 15.63 -18.74
CA ALA A 124 0.51 16.41 -19.69
C ALA A 124 0.52 15.81 -21.10
N THR A 125 0.36 14.49 -21.23
CA THR A 125 0.30 13.77 -22.51
C THR A 125 -1.12 13.60 -23.04
N ASN A 126 -2.10 14.27 -22.43
CA ASN A 126 -3.52 14.11 -22.74
C ASN A 126 -3.94 12.64 -22.68
N HIS A 127 -3.69 12.00 -21.53
CA HIS A 127 -4.00 10.60 -21.23
C HIS A 127 -3.22 9.62 -22.11
N TRP A 128 -1.89 9.76 -22.08
CA TRP A 128 -0.93 8.89 -22.78
C TRP A 128 -1.08 8.91 -24.31
N PHE A 129 -1.49 10.04 -24.90
CA PHE A 129 -1.76 10.25 -26.34
C PHE A 129 -2.91 9.42 -26.94
N ILE A 130 -3.36 8.38 -26.25
CA ILE A 130 -4.36 7.42 -26.75
C ILE A 130 -5.64 7.38 -25.90
N GLY A 131 -5.81 8.33 -24.97
CA GLY A 131 -7.02 8.43 -24.15
C GLY A 131 -7.15 7.32 -23.10
N VAL A 132 -6.04 6.87 -22.51
CA VAL A 132 -6.02 5.81 -21.50
C VAL A 132 -5.92 6.41 -20.11
N TYR A 133 -6.73 5.89 -19.19
CA TYR A 133 -6.81 6.37 -17.80
C TYR A 133 -6.22 5.32 -16.86
N VAL A 134 -5.06 5.63 -16.27
CA VAL A 134 -4.35 4.70 -15.35
C VAL A 134 -4.25 5.30 -13.95
N PHE A 135 -3.85 6.56 -13.87
CA PHE A 135 -3.74 7.31 -12.62
C PHE A 135 -4.79 8.42 -12.50
N ASP A 136 -5.32 8.94 -13.62
CA ASP A 136 -6.51 9.81 -13.61
C ASP A 136 -7.78 8.95 -13.47
N THR A 137 -8.05 8.46 -12.27
CA THR A 137 -9.17 7.55 -11.99
C THR A 137 -10.05 8.08 -10.86
N LEU A 138 -11.29 7.60 -10.77
CA LEU A 138 -12.25 8.02 -9.74
C LEU A 138 -11.69 7.83 -8.32
N LEU A 139 -11.01 6.70 -8.09
CA LEU A 139 -10.41 6.38 -6.80
C LEU A 139 -9.33 7.37 -6.39
N PHE A 140 -8.54 7.85 -7.35
CA PHE A 140 -7.48 8.83 -7.11
C PHE A 140 -7.96 10.29 -7.18
N GLY A 141 -9.26 10.53 -7.35
CA GLY A 141 -9.83 11.86 -7.36
C GLY A 141 -9.81 12.55 -8.71
N SER A 142 -9.83 11.79 -9.79
CA SER A 142 -10.01 12.27 -11.17
C SER A 142 -9.11 13.45 -11.54
N GLY A 143 -7.78 13.24 -11.40
CA GLY A 143 -6.76 14.23 -11.73
C GLY A 143 -6.26 15.03 -10.53
N SER A 144 -6.87 14.86 -9.35
CA SER A 144 -6.41 15.47 -8.12
C SER A 144 -5.08 14.87 -7.65
N LEU A 145 -3.98 15.61 -7.85
CA LEU A 145 -2.65 15.21 -7.38
C LEU A 145 -2.63 14.99 -5.86
N TRP A 146 -3.29 15.86 -5.09
CA TRP A 146 -3.33 15.75 -3.63
C TRP A 146 -4.01 14.45 -3.18
N GLN A 147 -5.18 14.12 -3.76
CA GLN A 147 -5.90 12.92 -3.40
C GLN A 147 -5.12 11.66 -3.79
N LEU A 148 -4.49 11.64 -4.98
CA LEU A 148 -3.62 10.53 -5.38
C LEU A 148 -2.44 10.34 -4.41
N LEU A 149 -1.74 11.43 -4.06
CA LEU A 149 -0.59 11.39 -3.17
C LEU A 149 -0.98 10.84 -1.78
N VAL A 150 -2.08 11.34 -1.21
CA VAL A 150 -2.58 10.88 0.10
C VAL A 150 -3.00 9.42 0.04
N THR A 151 -3.75 9.01 -1.00
CA THR A 151 -4.22 7.62 -1.15
C THR A 151 -3.05 6.65 -1.29
N LEU A 152 -2.08 6.93 -2.17
CA LEU A 152 -0.91 6.07 -2.35
C LEU A 152 0.00 6.07 -1.12
N PHE A 153 0.19 7.22 -0.47
CA PHE A 153 0.99 7.32 0.75
C PHE A 153 0.39 6.48 1.88
N LEU A 154 -0.89 6.70 2.20
CA LEU A 154 -1.59 5.97 3.27
C LEU A 154 -1.73 4.48 2.94
N GLY A 155 -2.09 4.14 1.70
CA GLY A 155 -2.21 2.75 1.25
C GLY A 155 -0.88 2.00 1.32
N THR A 156 0.21 2.65 0.92
CA THR A 156 1.56 2.06 0.98
C THR A 156 2.02 1.88 2.41
N LEU A 157 1.90 2.93 3.24
CA LEU A 157 2.32 2.89 4.63
C LEU A 157 1.52 1.84 5.41
N ALA A 158 0.20 1.76 5.20
CA ALA A 158 -0.65 0.75 5.83
C ALA A 158 -0.26 -0.67 5.38
N SER A 159 -0.02 -0.89 4.09
CA SER A 159 0.39 -2.21 3.58
C SER A 159 1.70 -2.67 4.21
N LEU A 160 2.70 -1.79 4.25
CA LEU A 160 4.01 -2.07 4.84
C LEU A 160 3.93 -2.27 6.35
N SER A 161 3.15 -1.46 7.07
CA SER A 161 3.01 -1.56 8.52
C SER A 161 2.21 -2.80 8.94
N ILE A 162 1.17 -3.18 8.20
CA ILE A 162 0.46 -4.46 8.36
C ILE A 162 1.45 -5.61 8.18
N GLY A 163 2.18 -5.63 7.07
CA GLY A 163 3.19 -6.66 6.81
C GLY A 163 4.25 -6.72 7.92
N GLY A 164 4.77 -5.57 8.34
CA GLY A 164 5.76 -5.47 9.40
C GLY A 164 5.25 -5.94 10.76
N ALA A 165 3.98 -5.68 11.10
CA ALA A 165 3.34 -6.21 12.29
C ALA A 165 3.24 -7.74 12.25
N PHE A 166 2.80 -8.32 11.13
CA PHE A 166 2.77 -9.77 10.93
C PHE A 166 4.17 -10.40 11.01
N GLY A 167 5.17 -9.77 10.38
CA GLY A 167 6.57 -10.19 10.46
C GLY A 167 7.11 -10.15 11.90
N ALA A 168 6.75 -9.12 12.68
CA ALA A 168 7.15 -9.02 14.08
C ALA A 168 6.49 -10.07 14.97
N ILE A 169 5.20 -10.34 14.74
CA ILE A 169 4.43 -11.37 15.45
C ILE A 169 5.02 -12.76 15.12
N TRP A 170 5.36 -13.01 13.86
CA TRP A 170 6.06 -14.24 13.44
C TRP A 170 7.38 -14.42 14.18
N VAL A 171 8.24 -13.39 14.17
CA VAL A 171 9.55 -13.45 14.86
C VAL A 171 9.38 -13.77 16.34
N ARG A 172 8.33 -13.26 16.99
CA ARG A 172 8.09 -13.49 18.42
C ARG A 172 7.46 -14.84 18.74
N PHE A 173 6.46 -15.26 17.98
CA PHE A 173 5.57 -16.38 18.33
C PHE A 173 5.66 -17.56 17.35
N GLY A 174 6.53 -17.47 16.34
CA GLY A 174 6.58 -18.41 15.23
C GLY A 174 5.27 -18.43 14.43
N ASN A 175 5.01 -19.55 13.76
CA ASN A 175 3.86 -19.71 12.85
C ASN A 175 2.51 -19.52 13.55
N LYS A 176 2.40 -19.90 14.82
CA LYS A 176 1.14 -19.80 15.57
C LYS A 176 0.66 -18.35 15.72
N GLY A 177 1.57 -17.39 15.85
CA GLY A 177 1.24 -15.99 16.07
C GLY A 177 0.42 -15.39 14.91
N PRO A 178 0.97 -15.36 13.68
CA PRO A 178 0.24 -14.88 12.51
C PRO A 178 -1.05 -15.63 12.25
N THR A 179 -1.09 -16.95 12.44
CA THR A 179 -2.32 -17.74 12.21
C THR A 179 -3.43 -17.32 13.18
N ILE A 180 -3.15 -17.19 14.47
CA ILE A 180 -4.16 -16.78 15.46
C ILE A 180 -4.64 -15.36 15.18
N VAL A 181 -3.72 -14.44 14.86
CA VAL A 181 -4.06 -13.04 14.56
C VAL A 181 -4.90 -12.95 13.29
N ALA A 182 -4.56 -13.71 12.24
CA ALA A 182 -5.33 -13.75 11.00
C ALA A 182 -6.75 -14.28 11.22
N ILE A 183 -6.90 -15.38 11.97
CA ILE A 183 -8.22 -15.95 12.31
C ILE A 183 -9.03 -14.95 13.13
N ALA A 184 -8.43 -14.34 14.17
CA ALA A 184 -9.12 -13.35 15.00
C ALA A 184 -9.57 -12.13 14.18
N LEU A 185 -8.71 -11.61 13.30
CA LEU A 185 -9.06 -10.50 12.41
C LEU A 185 -10.18 -10.88 11.44
N ALA A 186 -10.13 -12.07 10.84
CA ALA A 186 -11.18 -12.54 9.95
C ALA A 186 -12.55 -12.63 10.66
N LEU A 187 -12.57 -13.16 11.89
CA LEU A 187 -13.79 -13.23 12.71
C LEU A 187 -14.29 -11.84 13.12
N ILE A 188 -13.40 -10.93 13.50
CA ILE A 188 -13.77 -9.55 13.84
C ILE A 188 -14.36 -8.84 12.61
N VAL A 189 -13.72 -8.95 11.45
CA VAL A 189 -14.23 -8.35 10.21
C VAL A 189 -15.60 -8.93 9.85
N ALA A 190 -15.77 -10.26 9.91
CA ALA A 190 -17.05 -10.91 9.65
C ALA A 190 -18.14 -10.44 10.62
N LEU A 191 -17.84 -10.33 11.92
CA LEU A 191 -18.76 -9.86 12.95
C LEU A 191 -19.13 -8.39 12.74
N VAL A 192 -18.15 -7.52 12.47
CA VAL A 192 -18.40 -6.10 12.20
C VAL A 192 -19.28 -5.93 10.97
N LEU A 193 -18.99 -6.66 9.88
CA LEU A 193 -19.82 -6.62 8.67
C LEU A 193 -21.26 -7.05 8.98
N LEU A 194 -21.44 -8.18 9.67
CA LEU A 194 -22.77 -8.70 10.04
C LEU A 194 -23.56 -7.69 10.90
N LEU A 195 -22.92 -7.10 11.91
CA LEU A 195 -23.56 -6.14 12.81
C LEU A 195 -23.78 -4.77 12.17
N SER A 196 -23.02 -4.43 11.12
CA SER A 196 -23.12 -3.12 10.45
C SER A 196 -24.31 -3.01 9.49
N VAL A 197 -24.93 -4.13 9.07
CA VAL A 197 -26.00 -4.14 8.03
C VAL A 197 -27.11 -3.13 8.30
N PRO A 198 -27.66 -3.00 9.53
CA PRO A 198 -28.71 -2.01 9.81
C PRO A 198 -28.26 -0.56 9.61
N ALA A 199 -26.96 -0.28 9.71
CA ALA A 199 -26.39 1.06 9.57
C ALA A 199 -26.04 1.42 8.12
N TRP A 200 -26.19 0.50 7.15
CA TRP A 200 -25.81 0.75 5.75
C TRP A 200 -26.56 1.91 5.08
N PRO A 201 -27.88 2.12 5.29
CA PRO A 201 -28.56 3.28 4.72
C PRO A 201 -27.97 4.59 5.22
N TRP A 202 -27.75 4.69 6.54
CA TRP A 202 -27.14 5.85 7.17
C TRP A 202 -25.71 6.09 6.65
N LEU A 203 -24.92 5.02 6.52
CA LEU A 203 -23.58 5.09 5.95
C LEU A 203 -23.63 5.59 4.51
N GLY A 204 -24.54 5.11 3.66
CA GLY A 204 -24.68 5.56 2.28
C GLY A 204 -24.98 7.04 2.15
N GLU A 205 -25.79 7.60 3.04
CA GLU A 205 -26.16 9.02 3.04
C GLU A 205 -25.05 9.93 3.58
N HIS A 206 -24.29 9.47 4.57
CA HIS A 206 -23.32 10.30 5.31
C HIS A 206 -21.86 9.97 4.99
N PHE A 207 -21.62 9.03 4.07
CA PHE A 207 -20.27 8.56 3.75
C PHE A 207 -19.36 9.71 3.33
N SER A 208 -18.20 9.80 3.97
CA SER A 208 -17.12 10.69 3.55
C SER A 208 -15.88 9.88 3.24
N VAL A 209 -15.26 10.16 2.09
CA VAL A 209 -13.98 9.53 1.69
C VAL A 209 -12.88 9.74 2.75
N TRP A 210 -12.94 10.85 3.50
CA TRP A 210 -12.00 11.14 4.58
C TRP A 210 -12.09 10.18 5.76
N TRP A 211 -13.23 9.49 5.95
CA TRP A 211 -13.36 8.44 6.95
C TRP A 211 -12.45 7.25 6.64
N LEU A 212 -12.26 6.93 5.35
CA LEU A 212 -11.30 5.91 4.94
C LEU A 212 -9.88 6.31 5.31
N ALA A 213 -9.48 7.56 5.02
CA ALA A 213 -8.16 8.06 5.40
C ALA A 213 -7.93 8.03 6.92
N ALA A 214 -8.94 8.44 7.70
CA ALA A 214 -8.89 8.38 9.16
C ALA A 214 -8.76 6.93 9.67
N PHE A 215 -9.56 6.01 9.14
CA PHE A 215 -9.52 4.59 9.50
C PHE A 215 -8.18 3.95 9.13
N THR A 216 -7.64 4.25 7.95
CA THR A 216 -6.30 3.83 7.54
C THR A 216 -5.23 4.38 8.48
N GLY A 217 -5.35 5.63 8.93
CA GLY A 217 -4.47 6.22 9.95
C GLY A 217 -4.48 5.44 11.26
N VAL A 218 -5.67 5.05 11.75
CA VAL A 218 -5.82 4.21 12.95
C VAL A 218 -5.15 2.84 12.76
N ILE A 219 -5.37 2.19 11.61
CA ILE A 219 -4.72 0.91 11.28
C ILE A 219 -3.19 1.05 11.29
N ILE A 220 -2.65 2.11 10.68
CA ILE A 220 -1.20 2.37 10.67
C ILE A 220 -0.67 2.48 12.11
N VAL A 221 -1.35 3.24 12.98
CA VAL A 221 -0.93 3.40 14.38
C VAL A 221 -0.94 2.05 15.11
N ILE A 222 -2.03 1.28 14.99
CA ILE A 222 -2.17 -0.03 15.65
C ILE A 222 -1.09 -1.02 15.17
N THR A 223 -0.85 -1.07 13.87
CA THR A 223 0.12 -2.01 13.27
C THR A 223 1.57 -1.63 13.60
N CYS A 224 1.92 -0.34 13.54
CA CYS A 224 3.21 0.16 14.00
C CYS A 224 3.45 -0.13 15.50
N LEU A 225 2.42 0.08 16.34
CA LEU A 225 2.50 -0.22 17.77
C LEU A 225 2.65 -1.73 18.00
N SER A 226 1.89 -2.55 17.27
CA SER A 226 1.98 -4.01 17.34
C SER A 226 3.38 -4.50 16.96
N GLN A 227 3.96 -3.95 15.89
CA GLN A 227 5.34 -4.23 15.49
C GLN A 227 6.33 -3.87 16.61
N TYR A 228 6.21 -2.70 17.22
CA TYR A 228 7.09 -2.28 18.31
C TYR A 228 6.97 -3.16 19.56
N LEU A 229 5.73 -3.45 19.99
CA LEU A 229 5.47 -4.26 21.18
C LEU A 229 5.89 -5.72 20.99
N ALA A 230 5.69 -6.28 19.80
CA ALA A 230 6.14 -7.62 19.46
C ALA A 230 7.67 -7.70 19.47
N LEU A 231 8.36 -6.80 18.77
CA LEU A 231 9.83 -6.85 18.67
C LEU A 231 10.54 -6.53 19.99
N ARG A 232 9.96 -5.68 20.85
CA ARG A 232 10.54 -5.34 22.17
C ARG A 232 10.83 -6.58 23.03
N ARG A 233 10.00 -7.63 22.90
CA ARG A 233 10.10 -8.86 23.70
C ARG A 233 10.48 -10.10 22.88
N ALA A 234 10.87 -9.92 21.60
CA ALA A 234 11.26 -11.04 20.76
C ALA A 234 12.60 -11.64 21.22
N SER A 235 12.62 -12.96 21.42
CA SER A 235 13.86 -13.73 21.57
C SER A 235 14.50 -13.92 20.20
N VAL A 236 15.83 -13.82 20.14
CA VAL A 236 16.58 -14.20 18.94
C VAL A 236 16.67 -15.72 18.96
N ARG A 237 16.19 -16.37 17.91
CA ARG A 237 16.34 -17.81 17.68
C ARG A 237 17.26 -18.00 16.50
#